data_AF-A0ABD1EKZ2-F1
#
_entry.id   AF-A0ABD1EKZ2-F1
#
_cell.length_a   1.000
_cell.length_b   1.000
_cell.length_c   1.000
_cell.angle_alpha   90.00
_cell.angle_beta   90.00
_cell.angle_gamma   90.00
#
_symmetry.space_group_name_H-M   'P 1'
#
loop_
_entity.id
_entity.type
_entity.pdbx_description
1 polymer ?
#
loop_
_entity_poly.entity_id
_entity_poly.type
_entity_poly.pdbx_seq_one_letter_code
_entity_poly.pdbx_strand_id
1 'polypeptide(L)'
;MAVVPKIILTIGFFSIFHAALSAVQHRSYLRINELQFTRLPTDIIVQTLISLVIIMYGVLNVAGDFKVIKASAGLDNKSWETFRNITSFYTFSHRGRSIAVDYES
;
A
#
# COMPACT_ATOMS: atom_id res chain seq x y z
N MET A 1 -3.81 -0.44 7.54
CA MET A 1 -3.15 -0.08 6.27
C MET A 1 -1.66 0.01 6.54
N ALA A 2 -0.83 -0.81 5.89
CA ALA A 2 0.61 -0.72 6.07
C ALA A 2 1.12 0.61 5.49
N VAL A 3 1.56 1.53 6.37
CA VAL A 3 2.07 2.86 5.98
C VAL A 3 3.49 2.76 5.43
N VAL A 4 4.27 1.81 5.94
CA VAL A 4 5.70 1.62 5.59
C VAL A 4 5.90 1.33 4.09
N PRO A 5 5.19 0.39 3.44
CA PRO A 5 5.35 0.15 2.01
C PRO A 5 5.05 1.38 1.16
N LYS A 6 4.08 2.20 1.57
CA LYS A 6 3.72 3.44 0.86
C LYS A 6 4.85 4.47 0.95
N ILE A 7 5.47 4.63 2.12
CA ILE A 7 6.63 5.52 2.30
C ILE A 7 7.80 5.06 1.41
N ILE A 8 8.11 3.76 1.40
CA ILE A 8 9.16 3.18 0.54
C ILE A 8 8.88 3.48 -0.94
N LEU A 9 7.63 3.32 -1.37
CA LEU A 9 7.18 3.63 -2.73
C LEU A 9 7.37 5.11 -3.09
N THR A 10 6.98 6.02 -2.18
CA THR A 10 7.18 7.46 -2.36
C THR A 10 8.66 7.80 -2.51
N ILE A 11 9.52 7.27 -1.64
CA ILE A 11 10.97 7.49 -1.72
C ILE A 11 11.54 6.93 -3.04
N GLY A 12 11.11 5.74 -3.46
CA GLY A 12 11.50 5.14 -4.73
C GLY A 12 11.18 6.03 -5.93
N PHE A 13 9.97 6.61 -5.98
CA PHE A 13 9.58 7.54 -7.03
C PHE A 13 10.37 8.85 -7.01
N PHE A 14 10.65 9.41 -5.83
CA PHE A 14 11.53 10.59 -5.74
C PHE A 14 12.96 10.27 -6.21
N SER A 15 13.47 9.08 -5.90
CA SER A 15 14.81 8.65 -6.32
C SER A 15 14.91 8.44 -7.83
N ILE A 16 13.91 7.81 -8.47
CA ILE A 16 13.91 7.64 -9.93
C ILE A 16 13.72 8.97 -10.65
N PHE A 17 12.92 9.88 -10.08
CA PHE A 17 12.78 11.24 -10.59
C PHE A 17 14.10 12.01 -10.52
N HIS A 18 14.82 11.90 -9.40
CA HIS A 18 16.16 12.49 -9.27
C HIS A 18 17.13 11.93 -10.32
N ALA A 19 17.17 10.61 -10.52
CA ALA A 19 18.02 10.00 -11.55
C ALA A 19 17.66 10.47 -12.98
N ALA A 20 16.37 10.66 -13.27
CA ALA A 20 15.91 11.19 -14.55
C ALA A 20 16.37 12.64 -14.76
N LEU A 21 16.28 13.50 -13.73
CA LEU A 21 16.82 14.86 -13.78
C LEU A 21 18.33 14.87 -14.01
N SER A 22 19.08 14.03 -13.30
CA SER A 22 20.53 13.90 -13.50
C SER A 22 20.88 13.45 -14.93
N ALA A 23 20.11 12.52 -15.51
CA ALA A 23 20.31 12.07 -16.88
C ALA A 23 20.04 13.18 -17.91
N VAL A 24 18.96 13.95 -17.74
CA VAL A 24 18.61 15.09 -18.59
C VAL A 24 19.66 16.20 -18.47
N GLN A 25 20.09 16.51 -17.25
CA GLN A 25 21.12 17.52 -17.02
C GLN A 25 22.46 17.11 -17.64
N HIS A 26 22.84 15.84 -17.52
CA HIS A 26 24.05 15.32 -18.15
C HIS A 26 24.00 15.44 -19.68
N ARG A 27 22.85 15.11 -20.30
CA ARG A 27 22.64 15.29 -21.74
C ARG A 27 22.75 16.76 -22.17
N SER A 28 22.15 17.67 -21.42
CA SER A 28 22.22 19.11 -21.69
C SER A 28 23.64 19.64 -21.54
N TYR A 29 24.38 19.19 -20.51
CA TYR A 29 25.78 19.56 -20.29
C TYR A 29 26.65 19.16 -21.49
N LEU A 30 26.55 17.93 -21.97
CA LEU A 30 27.34 17.48 -23.12
C LEU A 30 27.02 18.28 -24.38
N ARG A 31 25.74 18.57 -24.63
CA ARG A 31 25.31 19.38 -25.78
C ARG A 31 25.89 20.79 -25.75
N ILE A 32 25.89 21.45 -24.59
CA ILE A 32 26.39 22.83 -24.46
C ILE A 32 27.91 22.89 -24.61
N ASN A 33 28.62 21.85 -24.18
CA ASN A 33 30.08 21.76 -24.30
C ASN A 33 30.54 21.12 -25.62
N GLU A 34 29.63 20.87 -26.57
CA GLU A 34 29.90 20.21 -27.85
C GLU A 34 30.60 18.83 -27.71
N LEU A 35 30.42 18.19 -26.56
CA LEU A 35 30.99 16.88 -26.27
C LEU A 35 30.10 15.79 -26.86
N GLN A 36 30.74 14.75 -27.40
CA GLN A 36 30.03 13.59 -27.93
C GLN A 36 29.42 12.78 -26.79
N PHE A 37 28.14 12.40 -26.93
CA PHE A 37 27.52 11.47 -26.00
C PHE A 37 28.04 10.05 -26.25
N THR A 38 28.88 9.55 -25.35
CA THR A 38 29.40 8.18 -25.42
C THR A 38 28.55 7.22 -24.58
N ARG A 39 28.33 7.54 -23.31
CA ARG A 39 27.58 6.70 -22.37
C ARG A 39 27.05 7.54 -21.22
N LEU A 40 25.95 7.07 -20.60
CA LEU A 40 25.46 7.63 -19.35
C LEU A 40 26.40 7.26 -18.18
N PRO A 41 26.66 8.19 -17.24
CA PRO A 41 27.43 7.93 -16.04
C PRO A 41 26.91 6.71 -15.27
N THR A 42 27.83 5.89 -14.76
CA THR A 42 27.51 4.61 -14.12
C THR A 42 26.72 4.78 -12.84
N ASP A 43 26.94 5.88 -12.12
CA ASP A 43 26.18 6.28 -10.92
C ASP A 43 24.69 6.47 -11.24
N ILE A 44 24.34 7.19 -12.32
CA ILE A 44 22.94 7.38 -12.74
C ILE A 44 22.30 6.04 -13.10
N ILE A 45 23.03 5.15 -13.80
CA ILE A 45 22.54 3.81 -14.16
C ILE A 45 22.23 3.00 -12.90
N VAL A 46 23.18 2.95 -11.96
CA VAL A 46 23.03 2.20 -10.71
C VAL A 46 21.90 2.77 -9.86
N GLN A 47 21.79 4.09 -9.71
CA GLN A 47 20.71 4.73 -8.97
C GLN A 47 19.34 4.41 -9.59
N THR A 48 19.23 4.42 -10.91
CA THR A 48 17.97 4.09 -11.62
C THR A 48 17.57 2.63 -11.38
N LEU A 49 18.53 1.70 -11.46
CA LEU A 49 18.29 0.27 -11.22
C LEU A 49 17.87 -0.02 -9.78
N ILE A 50 18.57 0.57 -8.80
CA ILE A 50 18.22 0.42 -7.37
C ILE A 50 16.83 1.00 -7.11
N SER A 51 16.54 2.19 -7.66
CA SER A 51 15.22 2.83 -7.50
C SER A 51 14.10 1.96 -8.09
N LEU A 52 14.35 1.33 -9.24
CA LEU A 52 13.39 0.42 -9.86
C LEU A 52 13.08 -0.79 -8.96
N VAL A 53 14.10 -1.43 -8.39
CA VAL A 53 13.93 -2.57 -7.47
C VAL A 53 13.15 -2.16 -6.22
N ILE A 54 13.45 -0.99 -5.66
CA ILE A 54 12.73 -0.45 -4.49
C ILE A 54 11.25 -0.23 -4.81
N ILE A 55 10.94 0.36 -5.97
CA ILE A 55 9.54 0.58 -6.40
C ILE A 55 8.83 -0.76 -6.59
N MET A 56 9.45 -1.72 -7.27
CA MET A 56 8.88 -3.07 -7.45
C MET A 56 8.55 -3.72 -6.11
N TYR A 57 9.50 -3.69 -5.16
CA TYR A 57 9.30 -4.21 -3.82
C TYR A 57 8.16 -3.48 -3.08
N GLY A 58 8.12 -2.16 -3.15
CA GLY A 58 7.05 -1.36 -2.54
C GLY A 58 5.67 -1.69 -3.10
N VAL A 59 5.55 -1.83 -4.43
CA VAL A 59 4.29 -2.16 -5.11
C VAL A 59 3.76 -3.53 -4.70
N LEU A 60 4.63 -4.54 -4.64
CA LEU A 60 4.24 -5.89 -4.21
C LEU A 60 3.66 -5.89 -2.79
N ASN A 61 4.22 -5.08 -1.89
CA ASN A 61 3.74 -4.96 -0.51
C ASN A 61 2.45 -4.12 -0.39
N VAL A 62 2.19 -3.20 -1.32
CA VAL A 62 0.96 -2.38 -1.34
C VAL A 62 -0.21 -3.14 -1.96
N ALA A 63 0.04 -4.04 -2.92
CA ALA A 63 -1.00 -4.85 -3.57
C ALA A 63 -1.82 -5.69 -2.59
N GLY A 64 -1.27 -5.98 -1.41
CA GLY A 64 -1.93 -6.68 -0.32
C GLY A 64 -1.84 -8.20 -0.45
N ASP A 65 -2.30 -8.87 0.59
CA ASP A 65 -2.19 -10.32 0.68
C ASP A 65 -3.26 -11.03 -0.15
N PHE A 66 -2.86 -12.17 -0.72
CA PHE A 66 -3.80 -13.07 -1.35
C PHE A 66 -4.80 -13.60 -0.31
N LYS A 67 -6.09 -13.51 -0.65
CA LYS A 67 -7.15 -14.11 0.16
C LYS A 67 -7.45 -15.52 -0.30
N VAL A 68 -7.75 -16.39 0.65
CA VAL A 68 -8.15 -17.78 0.38
C VAL A 68 -9.47 -17.79 -0.40
N ILE A 69 -9.52 -18.54 -1.49
CA ILE A 69 -10.68 -18.63 -2.39
C ILE A 69 -11.84 -19.40 -1.73
N LYS A 70 -11.54 -20.34 -0.82
CA LYS A 70 -12.53 -21.21 -0.19
C LYS A 70 -13.46 -20.42 0.72
N ALA A 71 -14.74 -20.39 0.40
CA ALA A 71 -15.77 -19.70 1.18
C ALA A 71 -15.86 -20.20 2.63
N SER A 72 -15.63 -21.49 2.88
CA SER A 72 -15.69 -22.05 4.24
C SER A 72 -14.66 -21.43 5.19
N ALA A 73 -13.48 -21.02 4.69
CA ALA A 73 -12.43 -20.45 5.52
C ALA A 73 -12.84 -19.11 6.18
N GLY A 74 -13.75 -18.36 5.56
CA GLY A 74 -14.34 -17.15 6.16
C GLY A 74 -15.48 -17.44 7.13
N LEU A 75 -16.10 -18.63 7.03
CA LEU A 75 -17.20 -19.09 7.87
C LEU A 75 -16.71 -19.82 9.13
N ASP A 76 -15.53 -20.43 9.08
CA ASP A 76 -14.94 -21.18 10.21
C ASP A 76 -14.69 -20.28 11.43
N ASN A 77 -14.39 -18.99 11.21
CA ASN A 77 -14.23 -18.00 12.28
C ASN A 77 -15.55 -17.35 12.74
N LYS A 78 -16.68 -17.71 12.14
CA LYS A 78 -17.98 -17.11 12.48
C LYS A 78 -18.72 -17.99 13.48
N SER A 79 -19.02 -17.44 14.66
CA SER A 79 -19.76 -18.17 15.69
C SER A 79 -21.26 -18.25 15.36
N TRP A 80 -21.92 -19.25 15.95
CA TRP A 80 -23.37 -19.41 15.84
C TRP A 80 -24.13 -18.18 16.35
N GLU A 81 -23.62 -17.51 17.39
CA GLU A 81 -24.22 -16.29 17.93
C GLU A 81 -24.25 -15.15 16.89
N THR A 82 -23.18 -14.98 16.10
CA THR A 82 -23.15 -13.99 15.02
C THR A 82 -24.06 -14.38 13.85
N PHE A 83 -24.24 -15.67 13.60
CA PHE A 83 -25.12 -16.17 12.54
C PHE A 83 -26.60 -16.04 12.89
N ARG A 84 -26.98 -16.35 14.13
CA ARG A 84 -28.35 -16.28 14.65
C ARG A 84 -28.84 -14.85 14.86
N ASN A 85 -27.92 -13.89 14.85
CA ASN A 85 -28.20 -12.48 15.00
C ASN A 85 -28.76 -11.86 13.71
N ILE A 86 -30.07 -12.03 13.47
CA ILE A 86 -30.73 -11.57 12.24
C ILE A 86 -31.32 -10.17 12.47
N THR A 87 -30.64 -9.14 11.96
CA THR A 87 -30.99 -7.72 12.19
C THR A 87 -32.40 -7.36 11.74
N SER A 88 -32.90 -8.00 10.68
CA SER A 88 -34.27 -7.75 10.16
C SER A 88 -35.39 -8.22 11.10
N PHE A 89 -35.09 -9.05 12.11
CA PHE A 89 -36.08 -9.59 13.05
C PHE A 89 -35.82 -9.17 14.51
N TYR A 90 -35.07 -8.10 14.73
CA TYR A 90 -34.83 -7.61 16.08
C TYR A 90 -36.12 -7.18 16.77
N THR A 91 -36.28 -7.66 18.00
CA THR A 91 -37.35 -7.26 18.91
C THR A 91 -36.72 -6.62 20.14
N PHE A 92 -37.12 -5.38 20.44
CA PHE A 92 -36.57 -4.60 21.56
C PHE A 92 -37.28 -4.88 22.90
N SER A 93 -38.25 -5.78 22.92
CA SER A 93 -38.92 -6.28 24.12
C SER A 93 -38.13 -7.40 24.78
N HIS A 94 -36.98 -7.08 25.38
CA HIS A 94 -36.13 -8.02 26.10
C HIS A 94 -35.66 -7.45 27.45
N ARG A 95 -35.12 -8.30 28.33
CA ARG A 95 -34.70 -7.94 29.70
C ARG A 95 -33.64 -6.83 29.76
N GLY A 96 -32.88 -6.64 28.69
CA GLY A 96 -31.93 -5.53 28.56
C GLY A 96 -32.59 -4.16 28.60
N ARG A 97 -33.87 -4.05 28.23
CA ARG A 97 -34.62 -2.79 28.27
C ARG A 97 -34.81 -2.25 29.69
N SER A 98 -35.07 -3.10 30.69
CA SER A 98 -35.21 -2.64 32.08
C SER A 98 -33.85 -2.36 32.71
N ILE A 99 -32.86 -3.22 32.43
CA ILE A 99 -31.50 -3.11 32.99
C ILE A 99 -30.77 -1.86 32.48
N ALA A 100 -31.00 -1.44 31.23
CA ALA A 100 -30.40 -0.24 30.67
C ALA A 100 -31.02 1.06 31.23
N VAL A 101 -32.31 1.03 31.58
CA VAL A 101 -33.03 2.18 32.16
C VAL A 101 -32.57 2.47 33.59
N ASP A 102 -32.25 1.43 34.36
CA ASP A 102 -31.74 1.56 35.74
C ASP A 102 -30.31 2.17 35.80
N TYR A 103 -29.62 2.34 34.67
CA TYR A 103 -28.25 2.89 34.60
C TYR A 103 -28.22 4.41 34.29
N GLU A 104 -29.36 5.02 33.96
CA GLU A 104 -29.48 6.47 33.63
C GLU A 104 -30.09 7.32 34.77
N SER A 105 -30.41 6.72 35.94
CA SER A 105 -30.95 7.41 37.13
C SER A 105 -29.89 7.64 38.21
#